data_AF-B8M883-F1
#
_entry.id   AF-B8M883-F1
#
_cell.length_a   1.000
_cell.length_b   1.000
_cell.length_c   1.000
_cell.angle_alpha   90.00
_cell.angle_beta   90.00
_cell.angle_gamma   90.00
#
_symmetry.space_group_name_H-M   'P 1'
#
loop_
_entity.id
_entity.type
_entity.pdbx_description
1 polymer ?
#
loop_
_entity_poly.entity_id
_entity_poly.type
_entity_poly.pdbx_seq_one_letter_code
_entity_poly.pdbx_strand_id
1 'polypeptide(L)'
;MDQQHMGDSSMAQLLESSRQVSRLTTFESLPILSCLLLISAAIIVWKIWQNALDPREPRLAPASVPIIGHIVGFAMHSLQYLNILRTRTGLGAYTMRIGTYKLYVICSPTLAQAALRSPDLSADLLVPKAAPQLMNLSPHVTKILKQGDFARNNHTAFTEKLSLNPSLSKTERAILDGIATLLNDLRNVTEVPDLLRWLSSGMVLNNSTALYGTGNPVAENPKLIEDMW
;
A
#
# COMPACT_ATOMS: atom_id res chain seq x y z
N MET A 1 3.93 -18.86 84.31
CA MET A 1 4.74 -19.57 83.30
C MET A 1 4.14 -19.30 81.91
N ASP A 2 3.83 -18.04 81.59
CA ASP A 2 2.90 -17.70 80.48
C ASP A 2 3.33 -16.48 79.63
N GLN A 3 4.36 -15.74 80.03
CA GLN A 3 4.82 -14.58 79.26
C GLN A 3 5.76 -14.93 78.11
N GLN A 4 6.47 -16.06 78.21
CA GLN A 4 7.42 -16.48 77.18
C GLN A 4 6.73 -17.07 75.94
N HIS A 5 5.54 -17.66 76.10
CA HIS A 5 4.77 -18.21 74.98
C HIS A 5 4.04 -17.13 74.15
N MET A 6 3.71 -15.99 74.78
CA MET A 6 3.02 -14.88 74.13
C MET A 6 3.96 -14.06 73.21
N GLY A 7 5.25 -13.95 73.57
CA GLY A 7 6.27 -13.26 72.76
C GLY A 7 6.61 -13.99 71.45
N ASP A 8 6.70 -15.31 71.49
CA ASP A 8 6.99 -16.13 70.29
C ASP A 8 5.84 -16.10 69.27
N SER A 9 4.59 -16.08 69.75
CA SER A 9 3.41 -15.98 68.87
C SER A 9 3.32 -14.62 68.15
N SER A 10 3.67 -13.53 68.85
CA SER A 10 3.67 -12.18 68.27
C SER A 10 4.78 -12.02 67.21
N MET A 11 5.97 -12.55 67.47
CA MET A 11 7.08 -12.50 66.49
C MET A 11 6.78 -13.35 65.24
N ALA A 12 6.15 -14.52 65.41
CA ALA A 12 5.72 -15.34 64.28
C ALA A 12 4.69 -14.60 63.39
N GLN A 13 3.74 -13.88 63.98
CA GLN A 13 2.77 -13.07 63.24
C GLN A 13 3.40 -11.87 62.51
N LEU A 14 4.39 -11.22 63.11
CA LEU A 14 5.14 -10.13 62.47
C LEU A 14 5.97 -10.65 61.27
N LEU A 15 6.59 -11.82 61.40
CA LEU A 15 7.32 -12.44 60.30
C LEU A 15 6.37 -12.89 59.18
N GLU A 16 5.21 -13.45 59.51
CA GLU A 16 4.21 -13.88 58.51
C GLU A 16 3.62 -12.67 57.75
N SER A 17 3.30 -11.58 58.46
CA SER A 17 2.82 -10.34 57.84
C SER A 17 3.88 -9.67 56.95
N SER A 18 5.15 -9.65 57.37
CA SER A 18 6.25 -9.16 56.53
C SER A 18 6.47 -10.02 55.27
N ARG A 19 6.28 -11.34 55.37
CA ARG A 19 6.32 -12.28 54.22
C ARG A 19 5.13 -12.09 53.28
N GLN A 20 3.94 -11.79 53.79
CA GLN A 20 2.77 -11.50 52.96
C GLN A 20 2.91 -10.16 52.23
N VAL A 21 3.36 -9.10 52.92
CA VAL A 21 3.59 -7.79 52.30
C VAL A 21 4.69 -7.84 51.23
N SER A 22 5.78 -8.58 51.47
CA SER A 22 6.83 -8.78 50.48
C SER A 22 6.39 -9.62 49.28
N ARG A 23 5.53 -10.63 49.47
CA ARG A 23 4.93 -11.41 48.37
C ARG A 23 3.95 -10.58 47.52
N LEU A 24 3.14 -9.72 48.14
CA LEU A 24 2.19 -8.86 47.43
C LEU A 24 2.91 -7.78 46.61
N THR A 25 3.92 -7.13 47.19
CA THR A 25 4.70 -6.07 46.50
C THR A 25 5.57 -6.62 45.36
N THR A 26 6.10 -7.84 45.48
CA THR A 26 6.86 -8.48 44.39
C THR A 26 5.94 -8.94 43.26
N PHE A 27 4.76 -9.49 43.56
CA PHE A 27 3.82 -9.98 42.55
C PHE A 27 3.20 -8.86 41.70
N GLU A 28 2.93 -7.68 42.27
CA GLU A 28 2.38 -6.53 41.52
C GLU A 28 3.43 -5.76 40.70
N SER A 29 4.70 -5.79 41.10
CA SER A 29 5.78 -5.07 40.40
C SER A 29 6.46 -5.86 39.27
N LEU A 30 6.41 -7.20 39.31
CA LEU A 30 6.86 -8.10 38.25
C LEU A 30 6.28 -7.81 36.85
N PRO A 31 4.95 -7.63 36.68
CA PRO A 31 4.38 -7.32 35.36
C PRO A 31 4.80 -5.93 34.88
N ILE A 32 4.86 -4.93 35.78
CA ILE A 32 5.27 -3.57 35.44
C ILE A 32 6.72 -3.55 34.96
N LEU A 33 7.63 -4.21 35.68
CA LEU A 33 9.03 -4.33 35.30
C LEU A 33 9.20 -5.05 33.96
N SER A 34 8.41 -6.11 33.73
CA SER A 34 8.40 -6.84 32.46
C SER A 34 7.92 -5.96 31.30
N CYS A 35 6.85 -5.18 31.48
CA CYS A 35 6.36 -4.23 30.49
C CYS A 35 7.40 -3.15 30.16
N LEU A 36 8.04 -2.57 31.18
CA LEU A 36 9.09 -1.56 30.99
C LEU A 36 10.30 -2.14 30.24
N LEU A 37 10.70 -3.37 30.56
CA LEU A 37 11.80 -4.04 29.89
C LEU A 37 11.47 -4.32 28.42
N LEU A 38 10.25 -4.80 28.13
CA LEU A 38 9.76 -4.99 26.76
C LEU A 38 9.71 -3.68 25.96
N ILE A 39 9.22 -2.59 26.58
CA ILE A 39 9.18 -1.26 25.95
C ILE A 39 10.61 -0.78 25.66
N SER A 40 11.53 -0.92 26.61
CA SER A 40 12.92 -0.51 26.43
C SER A 40 13.61 -1.31 25.31
N ALA A 41 13.41 -2.63 25.28
CA ALA A 41 13.92 -3.50 24.23
C ALA A 41 13.32 -3.11 22.86
N ALA A 42 12.02 -2.82 22.80
CA ALA A 42 11.37 -2.35 21.58
C ALA A 42 11.94 -1.01 21.09
N ILE A 43 12.22 -0.05 22.00
CA ILE A 43 12.85 1.24 21.67
C ILE A 43 14.28 1.04 21.16
N ILE A 44 15.05 0.14 21.77
CA ILE A 44 16.43 -0.16 21.35
C ILE A 44 16.43 -0.79 19.97
N VAL A 45 15.60 -1.82 19.75
CA VAL A 45 15.41 -2.46 18.44
C VAL A 45 14.99 -1.42 17.41
N TRP A 46 14.06 -0.52 17.76
CA TRP A 46 13.64 0.58 16.90
C TRP A 46 14.78 1.52 16.52
N LYS A 47 15.60 1.97 17.48
CA LYS A 47 16.76 2.84 17.21
C LYS A 47 17.80 2.14 16.33
N ILE A 48 18.10 0.88 16.59
CA ILE A 48 19.02 0.08 15.75
C ILE A 48 18.47 -0.03 14.33
N TRP A 49 17.17 -0.29 14.20
CA TRP A 49 16.51 -0.35 12.90
C TRP A 49 16.58 0.99 12.16
N GLN A 50 16.29 2.12 12.82
CA GLN A 50 16.36 3.44 12.20
C GLN A 50 17.78 3.80 11.73
N ASN A 51 18.80 3.43 12.52
CA ASN A 51 20.20 3.73 12.22
C ASN A 51 20.83 2.77 11.19
N ALA A 52 20.16 1.67 10.84
CA ALA A 52 20.61 0.73 9.81
C ALA A 52 20.36 1.23 8.37
N LEU A 53 20.35 2.54 8.14
CA LEU A 53 20.26 3.12 6.80
C LEU A 53 21.65 3.47 6.32
N ASP A 54 21.96 3.16 5.07
CA ASP A 54 23.19 3.60 4.44
C ASP A 54 23.18 5.15 4.41
N PRO A 55 24.28 5.83 4.79
CA PRO A 55 24.37 7.29 4.72
C PRO A 55 24.10 7.89 3.33
N ARG A 56 24.19 7.10 2.26
CA ARG A 56 23.87 7.50 0.88
C ARG A 56 22.37 7.40 0.55
N GLU A 57 21.58 6.70 1.37
CA GLU A 57 20.14 6.60 1.19
C GLU A 57 19.44 7.92 1.59
N PRO A 58 18.30 8.26 0.96
CA PRO A 58 17.45 9.34 1.42
C PRO A 58 17.04 9.15 2.89
N ARG A 59 16.87 10.25 3.62
CA ARG A 59 16.53 10.20 5.05
C ARG A 59 15.23 9.44 5.30
N LEU A 60 15.15 8.72 6.42
CA LEU A 60 13.93 8.04 6.85
C LEU A 60 12.82 9.05 7.15
N ALA A 61 11.64 8.82 6.60
CA ALA A 61 10.44 9.54 6.97
C ALA A 61 10.03 9.18 8.41
N PRO A 62 9.54 10.16 9.19
CA PRO A 62 9.04 9.88 10.52
C PRO A 62 7.78 9.02 10.45
N ALA A 63 7.68 8.02 11.33
CA ALA A 63 6.50 7.19 11.52
C ALA A 63 5.99 7.35 12.95
N SER A 64 4.68 7.56 13.13
CA SER A 64 4.07 7.71 14.46
C SER A 64 4.17 6.43 15.30
N VAL A 65 4.09 5.27 14.66
CA VAL A 65 4.23 3.95 15.29
C VAL A 65 5.39 3.21 14.63
N PRO A 66 6.30 2.61 15.41
CA PRO A 66 7.35 1.75 14.89
C PRO A 66 6.84 0.65 13.95
N ILE A 67 7.55 0.40 12.85
CA ILE A 67 7.37 -0.72 11.90
C ILE A 67 6.09 -0.66 11.05
N ILE A 68 4.95 -0.36 11.67
CA ILE A 68 3.62 -0.35 11.04
C ILE A 68 3.04 1.05 10.86
N GLY A 69 3.64 2.11 11.41
CA GLY A 69 3.05 3.45 11.40
C GLY A 69 2.76 3.99 10.01
N HIS A 70 3.56 3.62 9.01
CA HIS A 70 3.24 3.97 7.62
C HIS A 70 2.06 3.18 7.06
N ILE A 71 1.91 1.89 7.40
CA ILE A 71 0.76 1.06 7.01
C ILE A 71 -0.53 1.65 7.59
N VAL A 72 -0.50 1.99 8.88
CA VAL A 72 -1.63 2.63 9.57
C VAL A 72 -1.95 3.98 8.93
N GLY A 73 -0.93 4.79 8.60
CA GLY A 73 -1.11 6.04 7.87
C GLY A 73 -1.79 5.86 6.51
N PHE A 74 -1.40 4.84 5.73
CA PHE A 74 -2.07 4.50 4.48
C PHE A 74 -3.47 3.96 4.68
N ALA A 75 -3.73 3.16 5.72
CA ALA A 75 -5.06 2.65 6.00
C ALA A 75 -6.05 3.80 6.35
N MET A 76 -5.58 4.84 7.04
CA MET A 76 -6.41 5.96 7.47
C MET A 76 -6.57 7.06 6.42
N HIS A 77 -5.53 7.31 5.61
CA HIS A 77 -5.50 8.46 4.68
C HIS A 77 -5.26 8.07 3.22
N SER A 78 -5.17 6.77 2.92
CA SER A 78 -4.88 6.25 1.59
C SER A 78 -3.65 6.95 0.98
N LEU A 79 -3.66 7.27 -0.31
CA LEU A 79 -2.55 7.95 -0.98
C LEU A 79 -2.30 9.39 -0.48
N GLN A 80 -3.27 10.03 0.18
CA GLN A 80 -3.06 11.37 0.76
C GLN A 80 -1.99 11.36 1.86
N TYR A 81 -1.74 10.19 2.47
CA TYR A 81 -0.67 10.02 3.44
C TYR A 81 0.71 10.42 2.89
N LEU A 82 0.96 10.19 1.60
CA LEU A 82 2.21 10.62 0.95
C LEU A 82 2.36 12.15 0.96
N ASN A 83 1.26 12.89 0.79
CA ASN A 83 1.28 14.35 0.87
C ASN A 83 1.49 14.85 2.30
N ILE A 84 0.89 14.17 3.29
CA ILE A 84 1.13 14.45 4.71
C ILE A 84 2.62 14.26 5.05
N LEU A 85 3.23 13.16 4.62
CA LEU A 85 4.65 12.89 4.82
C LEU A 85 5.55 13.89 4.10
N ARG A 86 5.23 14.24 2.85
CA ARG A 86 5.94 15.29 2.11
C ARG A 86 5.94 16.61 2.87
N THR A 87 4.76 17.02 3.37
CA THR A 87 4.61 18.29 4.10
C THR A 87 5.37 18.28 5.43
N ARG A 88 5.37 17.15 6.15
CA ARG A 88 6.09 17.00 7.42
C ARG A 88 7.61 16.94 7.26
N THR A 89 8.09 16.33 6.18
CA THR A 89 9.53 16.14 5.96
C THR A 89 10.16 17.33 5.25
N GLY A 90 9.47 17.94 4.29
CA GLY A 90 10.01 19.00 3.44
C GLY A 90 11.14 18.52 2.50
N LEU A 91 11.35 17.21 2.38
CA LEU A 91 12.47 16.63 1.64
C LEU A 91 12.12 16.35 0.17
N GLY A 92 13.09 16.53 -0.74
CA GLY A 92 12.94 16.19 -2.15
C GLY A 92 12.86 14.68 -2.44
N ALA A 93 13.35 13.86 -1.51
CA ALA A 93 13.15 12.42 -1.48
C ALA A 93 13.30 11.91 -0.04
N TYR A 94 12.60 10.83 0.30
CA TYR A 94 12.70 10.20 1.61
C TYR A 94 12.46 8.69 1.52
N THR A 95 13.00 7.98 2.51
CA THR A 95 12.84 6.53 2.66
C THR A 95 11.69 6.24 3.61
N MET A 96 10.82 5.30 3.25
CA MET A 96 9.80 4.73 4.11
C MET A 96 10.09 3.25 4.32
N ARG A 97 9.80 2.74 5.51
CA ARG A 97 9.84 1.30 5.77
C ARG A 97 8.44 0.76 6.00
N ILE A 98 8.09 -0.28 5.26
CA ILE A 98 6.82 -0.99 5.37
C ILE A 98 7.15 -2.45 5.66
N GLY A 99 7.12 -2.83 6.94
CA GLY A 99 7.68 -4.11 7.37
C GLY A 99 9.16 -4.20 7.00
N THR A 100 9.56 -5.25 6.27
CA THR A 100 10.94 -5.46 5.80
C THR A 100 11.29 -4.72 4.51
N TYR A 101 10.30 -4.13 3.83
CA TYR A 101 10.51 -3.43 2.57
C TYR A 101 10.90 -1.97 2.78
N LYS A 102 11.86 -1.48 1.99
CA LYS A 102 12.19 -0.06 1.85
C LYS A 102 11.47 0.49 0.62
N LEU A 103 10.72 1.57 0.80
CA LEU A 103 10.07 2.32 -0.26
C LEU A 103 10.72 3.70 -0.34
N TYR A 104 11.27 4.04 -1.49
CA TYR A 104 11.81 5.39 -1.73
C TYR A 104 10.73 6.24 -2.38
N VAL A 105 10.38 7.35 -1.75
CA VAL A 105 9.43 8.32 -2.29
C VAL A 105 10.20 9.53 -2.78
N ILE A 106 9.99 9.87 -4.06
CA ILE A 106 10.61 11.02 -4.70
C ILE A 106 9.56 12.12 -4.87
N CYS A 107 9.80 13.28 -4.28
CA CYS A 107 8.91 14.43 -4.33
C CYS A 107 9.46 15.58 -5.19
N SER A 108 10.74 15.56 -5.53
CA SER A 108 11.37 16.55 -6.42
C SER A 108 11.15 16.16 -7.89
N PRO A 109 10.65 17.08 -8.74
CA PRO A 109 10.51 16.82 -10.16
C PRO A 109 11.83 16.45 -10.85
N THR A 110 12.95 17.08 -10.47
CA THR A 110 14.26 16.81 -11.08
C THR A 110 14.76 15.42 -10.73
N LEU A 111 14.60 14.99 -9.48
CA LEU A 111 14.96 13.63 -9.05
C LEU A 111 14.04 12.58 -9.67
N ALA A 112 12.74 12.86 -9.77
CA ALA A 112 11.78 11.95 -10.40
C ALA A 112 12.13 11.74 -11.87
N GLN A 113 12.47 12.82 -12.59
CA GLN A 113 12.89 12.75 -13.97
C GLN A 113 14.21 11.96 -14.15
N ALA A 114 15.19 12.16 -13.25
CA ALA A 114 16.43 11.40 -13.26
C ALA A 114 16.19 9.90 -13.01
N ALA A 115 15.33 9.58 -12.03
CA ALA A 115 14.97 8.20 -11.71
C ALA A 115 14.25 7.51 -12.87
N LEU A 116 13.28 8.17 -13.50
CA LEU A 116 12.53 7.63 -14.64
C LEU A 116 13.38 7.42 -15.90
N ARG A 117 14.53 8.11 -16.02
CA ARG A 117 15.50 7.89 -17.10
C ARG A 117 16.59 6.88 -16.75
N SER A 118 16.67 6.46 -15.50
CA SER A 118 17.71 5.52 -15.07
C SER A 118 17.39 4.11 -15.57
N PRO A 119 18.35 3.40 -16.20
CA PRO A 119 18.15 2.00 -16.57
C PRO A 119 18.02 1.08 -15.34
N ASP A 120 18.47 1.53 -14.17
CA ASP A 120 18.38 0.76 -12.92
C ASP A 120 16.96 0.72 -12.34
N LEU A 121 16.09 1.64 -12.74
CA LEU A 121 14.69 1.65 -12.33
C LEU A 121 13.89 0.68 -13.23
N SER A 122 13.81 -0.59 -12.82
CA SER A 122 13.04 -1.60 -13.55
C SER A 122 11.68 -1.87 -12.91
N ALA A 123 10.62 -1.72 -13.72
CA ALA A 123 9.27 -2.16 -13.38
C ALA A 123 9.08 -3.69 -13.53
N ASP A 124 10.04 -4.39 -14.16
CA ASP A 124 9.97 -5.83 -14.45
C ASP A 124 9.90 -6.68 -13.18
N LEU A 125 10.37 -6.15 -12.06
CA LEU A 125 10.30 -6.83 -10.77
C LEU A 125 8.98 -6.62 -10.03
N LEU A 126 8.25 -5.54 -10.34
CA LEU A 126 7.03 -5.17 -9.62
C LEU A 126 5.79 -5.77 -10.29
N VAL A 127 5.67 -5.65 -11.61
CA VAL A 127 4.46 -6.06 -12.34
C VAL A 127 4.17 -7.57 -12.19
N PRO A 128 5.11 -8.49 -12.40
CA PRO A 128 4.83 -9.93 -12.27
C PRO A 128 4.58 -10.39 -10.83
N LYS A 129 4.98 -9.57 -9.83
CA LYS A 129 4.70 -9.84 -8.41
C LYS A 129 3.33 -9.31 -7.99
N ALA A 130 2.99 -8.09 -8.42
CA ALA A 130 1.78 -7.41 -7.97
C ALA A 130 0.54 -7.74 -8.84
N ALA A 131 0.69 -7.83 -10.16
CA ALA A 131 -0.44 -8.01 -11.08
C ALA A 131 -1.30 -9.24 -10.78
N PRO A 132 -0.75 -10.43 -10.46
CA PRO A 132 -1.56 -11.60 -10.12
C PRO A 132 -2.50 -11.37 -8.94
N GLN A 133 -2.04 -10.63 -7.93
CA GLN A 133 -2.80 -10.35 -6.72
C GLN A 133 -3.81 -9.23 -6.95
N LEU A 134 -3.40 -8.17 -7.64
CA LEU A 134 -4.25 -7.00 -7.89
C LEU A 134 -5.38 -7.27 -8.90
N MET A 135 -5.12 -8.14 -9.90
CA MET A 135 -6.07 -8.43 -10.97
C MET A 135 -6.70 -9.83 -10.85
N ASN A 136 -6.48 -10.52 -9.73
CA ASN A 136 -6.97 -11.88 -9.48
C ASN A 136 -6.70 -12.85 -10.67
N LEU A 137 -5.47 -12.83 -11.19
CA LEU A 137 -5.13 -13.57 -12.41
C LEU A 137 -5.04 -15.06 -12.13
N SER A 138 -5.48 -15.87 -13.09
CA SER A 138 -5.36 -17.32 -12.99
C SER A 138 -3.88 -17.77 -12.87
N PRO A 139 -3.61 -18.94 -12.27
CA PRO A 139 -2.25 -19.48 -12.18
C PRO A 139 -1.57 -19.61 -13.55
N HIS A 140 -2.34 -19.91 -14.60
CA HIS A 140 -1.85 -20.00 -15.97
C HIS A 140 -1.36 -18.65 -16.51
N VAL A 141 -2.17 -17.60 -16.40
CA VAL A 141 -1.80 -16.24 -16.84
C VAL A 141 -0.64 -15.69 -16.00
N THR A 142 -0.65 -15.97 -14.69
CA THR A 142 0.44 -15.63 -13.77
C THR A 142 1.77 -16.27 -14.19
N LYS A 143 1.73 -17.51 -14.69
CA LYS A 143 2.93 -18.21 -15.20
C LYS A 143 3.46 -17.53 -16.45
N ILE A 144 2.59 -17.15 -17.40
CA ILE A 144 2.96 -16.42 -18.62
C ILE A 144 3.61 -15.07 -18.27
N LEU A 145 3.03 -14.33 -17.33
CA LEU A 145 3.57 -13.05 -16.86
C LEU A 145 4.96 -13.16 -16.21
N LYS A 146 5.24 -14.27 -15.52
CA LYS A 146 6.48 -14.47 -14.76
C LYS A 146 7.62 -15.09 -15.57
N GLN A 147 7.30 -15.88 -16.60
CA GLN A 147 8.29 -16.73 -17.28
C GLN A 147 8.66 -16.28 -18.69
N GLY A 148 7.97 -15.28 -19.25
CA GLY A 148 8.21 -14.83 -20.62
C GLY A 148 8.59 -13.36 -20.72
N ASP A 149 9.00 -12.97 -21.93
CA ASP A 149 9.11 -11.56 -22.34
C ASP A 149 7.73 -10.89 -22.52
N PHE A 150 6.65 -11.44 -21.95
CA PHE A 150 5.29 -10.94 -22.18
C PHE A 150 5.17 -9.46 -21.82
N ALA A 151 5.67 -9.03 -20.65
CA ALA A 151 5.59 -7.62 -20.25
C ALA A 151 6.35 -6.71 -21.23
N ARG A 152 7.54 -7.14 -21.68
CA ARG A 152 8.36 -6.41 -22.66
C ARG A 152 7.71 -6.38 -24.04
N ASN A 153 7.29 -7.52 -24.56
CA ASN A 153 6.65 -7.65 -25.86
C ASN A 153 5.33 -6.89 -25.90
N ASN A 154 4.54 -6.96 -24.82
CA ASN A 154 3.31 -6.20 -24.68
C ASN A 154 3.61 -4.70 -24.63
N HIS A 155 4.64 -4.26 -23.89
CA HIS A 155 5.07 -2.86 -23.89
C HIS A 155 5.49 -2.38 -25.29
N THR A 156 6.27 -3.17 -26.02
CA THR A 156 6.67 -2.86 -27.40
C THR A 156 5.46 -2.78 -28.32
N ALA A 157 4.55 -3.76 -28.26
CA ALA A 157 3.34 -3.79 -29.08
C ALA A 157 2.42 -2.59 -28.80
N PHE A 158 2.19 -2.26 -27.52
CA PHE A 158 1.42 -1.09 -27.13
C PHE A 158 2.09 0.20 -27.60
N THR A 159 3.40 0.35 -27.39
CA THR A 159 4.14 1.54 -27.83
C THR A 159 4.10 1.66 -29.35
N GLU A 160 4.28 0.58 -30.09
CA GLU A 160 4.18 0.59 -31.55
C GLU A 160 2.79 1.01 -32.01
N LYS A 161 1.71 0.44 -31.45
CA LYS A 161 0.35 0.76 -31.90
C LYS A 161 -0.19 2.11 -31.42
N LEU A 162 0.28 2.60 -30.27
CA LEU A 162 -0.14 3.87 -29.69
C LEU A 162 0.84 5.03 -29.93
N SER A 163 1.94 4.79 -30.63
CA SER A 163 2.80 5.88 -31.13
C SER A 163 2.10 6.66 -32.23
N LEU A 164 2.62 7.85 -32.54
CA LEU A 164 2.10 8.70 -33.60
C LEU A 164 2.24 8.02 -34.98
N ASN A 165 1.22 7.26 -35.38
CA ASN A 165 1.16 6.51 -36.62
C ASN A 165 -0.30 6.32 -37.09
N PRO A 166 -0.53 5.82 -38.32
CA PRO A 166 -1.88 5.69 -38.86
C PRO A 166 -2.83 4.79 -38.04
N SER A 167 -2.30 3.81 -37.31
CA SER A 167 -3.08 2.95 -36.42
C SER A 167 -3.68 3.76 -35.27
N LEU A 168 -2.88 4.65 -34.65
CA LEU A 168 -3.37 5.56 -33.62
C LEU A 168 -4.49 6.45 -34.16
N SER A 169 -4.33 7.05 -35.34
CA SER A 169 -5.38 7.90 -35.94
C SER A 169 -6.66 7.13 -36.29
N LYS A 170 -6.56 5.82 -36.57
CA LYS A 170 -7.75 4.96 -36.76
C LYS A 170 -8.46 4.70 -35.44
N THR A 171 -7.72 4.34 -34.40
CA THR A 171 -8.25 4.10 -33.05
C THR A 171 -8.83 5.38 -32.46
N GLU A 172 -8.16 6.52 -32.61
CA GLU A 172 -8.64 7.83 -32.16
C GLU A 172 -9.99 8.19 -32.79
N ARG A 173 -10.13 8.04 -34.11
CA ARG A 173 -11.41 8.27 -34.80
C ARG A 173 -12.50 7.35 -34.26
N ALA A 174 -12.23 6.06 -34.11
CA ALA A 174 -13.19 5.12 -33.56
C ALA A 174 -13.65 5.49 -32.14
N ILE A 175 -12.70 5.92 -31.29
CA ILE A 175 -13.02 6.39 -29.93
C ILE A 175 -13.89 7.65 -29.98
N LEU A 176 -13.52 8.65 -30.79
CA LEU A 176 -14.26 9.90 -30.92
C LEU A 176 -15.67 9.70 -31.48
N ASP A 177 -15.83 8.84 -32.49
CA ASP A 177 -17.14 8.49 -33.05
C ASP A 177 -18.04 7.82 -32.00
N GLY A 178 -17.47 6.93 -31.18
CA GLY A 178 -18.22 6.30 -30.10
C GLY A 178 -18.56 7.26 -28.95
N ILE A 179 -17.69 8.22 -28.63
CA ILE A 179 -18.01 9.29 -27.67
C ILE A 179 -19.14 10.17 -28.23
N ALA A 180 -19.08 10.55 -29.50
CA ALA A 180 -20.13 11.33 -30.15
C ALA A 180 -21.47 10.57 -30.12
N THR A 181 -21.44 9.26 -30.36
CA THR A 181 -22.62 8.39 -30.26
C THR A 181 -23.18 8.38 -28.83
N LEU A 182 -22.32 8.14 -27.84
CA LEU A 182 -22.70 8.17 -26.43
C LEU A 182 -23.35 9.51 -26.04
N LEU A 183 -22.77 10.64 -26.47
CA LEU A 183 -23.33 11.96 -26.19
C LEU A 183 -24.64 12.23 -26.93
N ASN A 184 -24.81 11.70 -28.14
CA ASN A 184 -26.04 11.85 -28.90
C ASN A 184 -27.23 11.14 -28.21
N ASP A 185 -26.98 10.09 -27.43
CA ASP A 185 -28.01 9.41 -26.64
C ASP A 185 -28.62 10.33 -25.57
N LEU A 186 -27.92 11.40 -25.18
CA LEU A 186 -28.42 12.39 -24.22
C LEU A 186 -29.36 13.43 -24.84
N ARG A 187 -29.51 13.49 -26.17
CA ARG A 187 -30.21 14.58 -26.87
C ARG A 187 -31.63 14.84 -26.35
N ASN A 188 -32.33 13.79 -25.89
CA ASN A 188 -33.70 13.88 -25.39
C ASN A 188 -33.83 13.46 -23.92
N VAL A 189 -32.71 13.41 -23.19
CA VAL A 189 -32.66 12.99 -21.79
C VAL A 189 -32.56 14.23 -20.90
N THR A 190 -33.50 14.39 -19.96
CA THR A 190 -33.50 15.52 -19.02
C THR A 190 -32.64 15.27 -17.79
N GLU A 191 -32.41 14.00 -17.42
CA GLU A 191 -31.61 13.62 -16.26
C GLU A 191 -30.96 12.24 -16.47
N VAL A 192 -29.70 12.10 -16.07
CA VAL A 192 -28.98 10.83 -16.01
C VAL A 192 -28.78 10.48 -14.53
N PRO A 193 -29.52 9.49 -13.98
CA PRO A 193 -29.51 9.21 -12.54
C PRO A 193 -28.13 8.88 -11.96
N ASP A 194 -27.23 8.31 -12.76
CA ASP A 194 -25.84 8.03 -12.39
C ASP A 194 -24.90 8.38 -13.57
N LEU A 195 -24.51 9.65 -13.61
CA LEU A 195 -23.65 10.17 -14.67
C LEU A 195 -22.29 9.47 -14.73
N LEU A 196 -21.70 9.17 -13.56
CA LEU A 196 -20.37 8.55 -13.50
C LEU A 196 -20.42 7.13 -14.04
N ARG A 197 -21.42 6.33 -13.63
CA ARG A 197 -21.60 4.97 -14.13
C ARG A 197 -21.95 4.97 -15.61
N TRP A 198 -22.88 5.83 -16.04
CA TRP A 198 -23.24 5.94 -17.46
C TRP A 198 -22.02 6.27 -18.33
N LEU A 199 -21.25 7.29 -17.94
CA LEU A 199 -20.07 7.71 -18.69
C LEU A 199 -19.00 6.63 -18.69
N SER A 200 -18.72 6.03 -17.54
CA SER A 200 -17.65 5.04 -17.41
C SER A 200 -17.99 3.74 -18.15
N SER A 201 -19.23 3.26 -18.04
CA SER A 201 -19.71 2.10 -18.82
C SER A 201 -19.67 2.35 -20.32
N GLY A 202 -20.12 3.53 -20.76
CA GLY A 202 -20.05 3.93 -22.17
C GLY A 202 -18.61 4.01 -22.68
N MET A 203 -17.70 4.59 -21.90
CA MET A 203 -16.27 4.66 -22.25
C MET A 203 -15.62 3.28 -22.28
N VAL A 204 -15.92 2.38 -21.34
CA VAL A 204 -15.36 1.01 -21.32
C VAL A 204 -15.79 0.24 -22.56
N LEU A 205 -17.09 0.24 -22.88
CA LEU A 205 -17.60 -0.44 -24.07
C LEU A 205 -17.03 0.14 -25.36
N ASN A 206 -17.00 1.47 -25.47
CA ASN A 206 -16.48 2.16 -26.65
C ASN A 206 -14.98 1.88 -26.85
N ASN A 207 -14.17 2.07 -25.81
CA ASN A 207 -12.73 1.85 -25.88
C ASN A 207 -12.40 0.38 -26.16
N SER A 208 -13.13 -0.57 -25.55
CA SER A 208 -12.97 -1.99 -25.86
C SER A 208 -13.30 -2.30 -27.32
N THR A 209 -14.35 -1.68 -27.87
CA THR A 209 -14.71 -1.86 -29.27
C THR A 209 -13.67 -1.24 -30.22
N ALA A 210 -13.14 -0.07 -29.88
CA ALA A 210 -12.10 0.59 -30.67
C ALA A 210 -10.76 -0.16 -30.63
N LEU A 211 -10.41 -0.79 -29.50
CA LEU A 211 -9.15 -1.51 -29.30
C LEU A 211 -9.19 -2.97 -29.77
N TYR A 212 -10.29 -3.68 -29.50
CA TYR A 212 -10.41 -5.12 -29.76
C TYR A 212 -11.38 -5.46 -30.91
N GLY A 213 -12.11 -4.48 -31.43
CA GLY A 213 -13.14 -4.68 -32.46
C GLY A 213 -14.51 -5.06 -31.87
N THR A 214 -15.46 -5.38 -32.75
CA THR A 214 -16.86 -5.63 -32.36
C THR A 214 -17.08 -6.95 -31.62
N GLY A 215 -16.16 -7.92 -31.75
CA GLY A 215 -16.17 -9.20 -31.01
C GLY A 215 -15.39 -9.12 -29.70
N ASN A 216 -15.45 -7.98 -29.00
CA ASN A 216 -14.72 -7.82 -27.75
C ASN A 216 -15.53 -8.42 -26.58
N PRO A 217 -14.87 -8.93 -25.52
CA PRO A 217 -15.55 -9.60 -24.41
C PRO A 217 -16.60 -8.74 -23.71
N VAL A 218 -16.38 -7.42 -23.66
CA VAL A 218 -17.30 -6.47 -23.01
C VAL A 218 -18.58 -6.31 -23.82
N ALA A 219 -18.49 -6.25 -25.15
CA ALA A 219 -19.65 -6.21 -26.03
C ALA A 219 -20.43 -7.52 -26.02
N GLU A 220 -19.74 -8.66 -25.93
CA GLU A 220 -20.37 -9.99 -25.86
C GLU A 220 -21.03 -10.25 -24.50
N ASN A 221 -20.44 -9.74 -23.42
CA ASN A 221 -20.95 -9.89 -22.07
C ASN A 221 -20.95 -8.56 -21.31
N PRO A 222 -22.03 -7.76 -21.42
CA PRO A 222 -22.15 -6.47 -20.73
C PRO A 222 -22.04 -6.56 -19.20
N LYS A 223 -22.26 -7.74 -18.61
CA LYS A 223 -22.07 -7.94 -17.16
C LYS A 223 -20.62 -7.71 -16.72
N LEU A 224 -19.65 -7.86 -17.63
CA LEU A 224 -18.25 -7.56 -17.31
C LEU A 224 -18.03 -6.09 -16.93
N ILE A 225 -18.85 -5.17 -17.44
CA ILE A 225 -18.82 -3.77 -17.00
C ILE A 225 -19.29 -3.67 -15.56
N GLU A 226 -20.32 -4.43 -15.19
CA GLU A 226 -20.85 -4.44 -13.83
C GLU A 226 -19.89 -5.08 -12.84
N ASP A 227 -19.18 -6.14 -13.23
CA ASP A 227 -18.16 -6.78 -12.39
C ASP A 227 -16.94 -5.87 -12.11
N MET A 228 -16.78 -4.77 -12.84
CA MET A 228 -15.73 -3.77 -12.60
C MET A 228 -16.07 -2.75 -11.50
N TRP A 229 -17.34 -2.64 -11.10
CA TRP A 229 -17.84 -1.67 -10.11
C TRP A 229 -18.27 -2.34 -8.80
#